data_AF-K2D7P2-F1
#
_entry.id   AF-K2D7P2-F1
#
_cell.length_a   1.000
_cell.length_b   1.000
_cell.length_c   1.000
_cell.angle_alpha   90.00
_cell.angle_beta   90.00
_cell.angle_gamma   90.00
#
_symmetry.space_group_name_H-M   'P 1'
#
loop_
_entity.id
_entity.type
_entity.pdbx_description
1 polymer ?
#
loop_
_entity_poly.entity_id
_entity_poly.type
_entity_poly.pdbx_seq_one_letter_code
_entity_poly.pdbx_strand_id
1 'polypeptide(L)'
;MERLKINQVAQELGVTPAGVYKRLKTDFQLVEKYVVKERNTTFITREGVEVLRGLMQKSVTVEDSTSSQPVEYQTIQYLKDLVTNQQKTIDNLIASQNEQRQRTDTIIMKLTHDLEATRKSALAIEAKVDALANKPVDEKVREELQKPVPEVRAWEPEPKKRPQLNFLQKFWYELMDPVRLRAI
;
A
#
# COMPACT_ATOMS: atom_id res chain seq x y z
N MET A 1 69.04 -35.28 40.24
CA MET A 1 68.09 -34.21 39.87
C MET A 1 67.98 -34.18 38.35
N GLU A 2 66.82 -34.53 37.79
CA GLU A 2 66.57 -34.45 36.35
C GLU A 2 66.45 -32.96 35.94
N ARG A 3 67.20 -32.58 34.90
CA ARG A 3 67.21 -31.22 34.34
C ARG A 3 66.72 -31.29 32.91
N LEU A 4 65.64 -30.59 32.59
CA LEU A 4 65.03 -30.60 31.28
C LEU A 4 65.41 -29.33 30.52
N LYS A 5 65.72 -29.48 29.22
CA LYS A 5 65.92 -28.33 28.33
C LYS A 5 64.58 -27.64 28.10
N ILE A 6 64.58 -26.33 27.88
CA ILE A 6 63.34 -25.58 27.61
C ILE A 6 62.52 -26.16 26.45
N ASN A 7 63.16 -26.72 25.42
CA ASN A 7 62.44 -27.38 24.32
C ASN A 7 61.69 -28.65 24.76
N GLN A 8 62.24 -29.40 25.72
CA GLN A 8 61.57 -30.59 26.30
C GLN A 8 60.44 -30.16 27.23
N VAL A 9 60.65 -29.12 28.04
CA VAL A 9 59.60 -28.53 28.89
C VAL A 9 58.45 -27.98 28.05
N ALA A 10 58.75 -27.34 26.93
CA ALA A 10 57.77 -26.85 25.96
C ALA A 10 56.92 -28.00 25.37
N GLN A 11 57.56 -29.12 25.04
CA GLN A 11 56.86 -30.33 24.57
C GLN A 11 55.98 -30.95 25.66
N GLU A 12 56.46 -31.06 26.91
CA GLU A 12 55.69 -31.63 28.02
C GLU A 12 54.49 -30.76 28.46
N LEU A 13 54.58 -29.45 28.26
CA LEU A 13 53.51 -28.50 28.57
C LEU A 13 52.59 -28.23 27.37
N GLY A 14 52.93 -28.68 26.17
CA GLY A 14 52.15 -28.44 24.94
C GLY A 14 52.19 -26.98 24.46
N VAL A 15 53.28 -26.26 24.75
CA VAL A 15 53.42 -24.82 24.52
C VAL A 15 54.65 -24.53 23.65
N THR A 16 54.66 -23.41 22.94
CA THR A 16 55.87 -23.00 22.21
C THR A 16 57.02 -22.66 23.16
N PRO A 17 58.29 -22.93 22.79
CA PRO A 17 59.45 -22.57 23.62
C PRO A 17 59.48 -21.07 23.99
N ALA A 18 59.01 -20.20 23.08
CA ALA A 18 58.86 -18.76 23.33
C ALA A 18 57.83 -18.45 24.42
N GLY A 19 56.73 -19.21 24.50
CA GLY A 19 55.74 -19.10 25.56
C GLY A 19 56.30 -19.45 26.94
N VAL A 20 57.17 -20.47 27.00
CA VAL A 20 57.89 -20.85 28.22
C VAL A 20 58.82 -19.71 28.67
N TYR A 21 59.61 -19.12 27.77
CA TYR A 21 60.46 -17.97 28.11
C TYR A 21 59.67 -16.73 28.56
N LYS A 22 58.51 -16.47 27.93
CA LYS A 22 57.64 -15.35 28.33
C LYS A 22 57.13 -15.52 29.76
N ARG A 23 56.67 -16.72 30.11
CA ARG A 23 56.19 -17.03 31.47
C ARG A 23 57.31 -17.05 32.51
N LEU A 24 58.48 -17.59 32.16
CA LEU A 24 59.67 -17.47 32.99
C LEU A 24 60.04 -16.02 33.28
N LYS A 25 59.81 -15.10 32.34
CA LYS A 25 60.06 -13.67 32.52
C LYS A 25 58.99 -12.99 33.37
N THR A 26 57.70 -13.33 33.18
CA THR A 26 56.59 -12.76 33.94
C THR A 26 56.60 -13.21 35.40
N ASP A 27 56.82 -14.50 35.65
CA ASP A 27 56.73 -15.13 36.97
C ASP A 27 58.12 -15.46 37.55
N PHE A 28 59.12 -14.64 37.18
CA PHE A 28 60.54 -14.92 37.41
C PHE A 28 60.86 -15.20 38.89
N GLN A 29 60.27 -14.47 39.84
CA GLN A 29 60.52 -14.64 41.27
C GLN A 29 60.11 -16.01 41.83
N LEU A 30 59.10 -16.66 41.24
CA LEU A 30 58.61 -17.97 41.69
C LEU A 30 59.40 -19.12 41.06
N VAL A 31 59.95 -18.90 39.86
CA VAL A 31 60.60 -19.95 39.07
C VAL A 31 62.13 -19.85 39.13
N GLU A 32 62.69 -18.74 39.64
CA GLU A 32 64.15 -18.48 39.75
C GLU A 32 64.88 -19.60 40.52
N LYS A 33 64.29 -20.15 41.58
CA LYS A 33 64.86 -21.25 42.38
C LYS A 33 65.02 -22.56 41.60
N TYR A 34 64.30 -22.70 40.48
CA TYR A 34 64.20 -23.92 39.69
C TYR A 34 64.86 -23.80 38.31
N VAL A 35 65.47 -22.66 38.01
CA VAL A 35 66.11 -22.35 36.73
C VAL A 35 67.62 -22.38 36.89
N VAL A 36 68.29 -23.20 36.09
CA VAL A 36 69.76 -23.29 36.04
C VAL A 36 70.23 -22.87 34.65
N LYS A 37 70.97 -21.76 34.56
CA LYS A 37 71.60 -21.31 33.32
C LYS A 37 73.03 -21.84 33.24
N GLU A 38 73.33 -22.65 32.24
CA GLU A 38 74.68 -23.15 31.97
C GLU A 38 75.11 -22.79 30.54
N ARG A 39 76.22 -22.04 30.42
CA ARG A 39 77.05 -21.68 29.25
C ARG A 39 76.36 -21.15 27.98
N ASN A 40 75.19 -21.67 27.59
CA ASN A 40 74.27 -21.06 26.62
C ASN A 40 72.85 -21.65 26.63
N THR A 41 72.53 -22.54 27.58
CA THR A 41 71.24 -23.23 27.66
C THR A 41 70.64 -23.06 29.04
N THR A 42 69.36 -22.72 29.07
CA THR A 42 68.58 -22.64 30.31
C THR A 42 67.92 -24.00 30.54
N PHE A 43 68.17 -24.57 31.72
CA PHE A 43 67.58 -25.81 32.20
C PHE A 43 66.57 -25.50 33.30
N ILE A 44 65.52 -26.32 33.36
CA ILE A 44 64.49 -26.24 34.39
C ILE A 44 64.45 -27.59 35.11
N THR A 45 64.39 -27.57 36.44
CA THR A 45 64.19 -28.79 37.22
C THR A 45 62.75 -29.29 37.08
N ARG A 46 62.54 -30.59 37.30
CA ARG A 46 61.20 -31.21 37.23
C ARG A 46 60.17 -30.51 38.14
N GLU A 47 60.57 -30.09 39.33
CA GLU A 47 59.74 -29.29 40.25
C GLU A 47 59.35 -27.93 39.64
N GLY A 48 60.28 -27.27 38.93
CA GLY A 48 59.99 -26.04 38.20
C GLY A 48 59.01 -26.23 37.04
N VAL A 49 59.00 -27.41 36.40
CA VAL A 49 58.03 -27.75 35.35
C VAL A 49 56.62 -27.90 35.93
N GLU A 50 56.48 -28.49 37.11
CA GLU A 50 55.19 -28.61 37.80
C GLU A 50 54.65 -27.25 38.26
N VAL A 51 55.54 -26.38 38.79
CA VAL A 51 55.18 -24.99 39.11
C VAL A 51 54.75 -24.23 37.87
N LEU A 52 55.49 -24.36 36.75
CA LEU A 52 55.12 -23.76 35.48
C LEU A 52 53.79 -24.31 34.96
N ARG A 53 53.53 -25.63 35.08
CA ARG A 53 52.24 -26.24 34.72
C ARG A 53 51.10 -25.61 35.53
N GLY A 54 51.28 -25.48 36.85
CA GLY A 54 50.31 -24.83 37.74
C GLY A 54 50.08 -23.36 37.40
N LEU A 55 51.14 -22.60 37.08
CA LEU A 55 51.04 -21.20 36.65
C LEU A 55 50.34 -21.05 35.30
N MET A 56 50.65 -21.92 34.35
CA MET A 56 50.00 -21.93 33.04
C MET A 56 48.52 -22.30 33.15
N GLN A 57 48.17 -23.29 33.97
CA GLN A 57 46.78 -23.62 34.28
C GLN A 57 46.07 -22.51 35.04
N LYS A 58 46.72 -21.86 36.01
CA LYS A 58 46.16 -20.73 36.77
C LYS A 58 45.89 -19.52 35.88
N SER A 59 46.70 -19.30 34.84
CA SER A 59 46.40 -18.28 33.82
C SER A 59 45.24 -18.66 32.87
N VAL A 60 44.82 -19.92 32.87
CA VAL A 60 43.63 -20.42 32.15
C VAL A 60 42.40 -20.44 33.07
N THR A 61 42.57 -20.48 34.40
CA THR A 61 41.48 -20.57 35.38
C THR A 61 41.29 -19.34 36.27
N VAL A 62 41.99 -18.23 36.04
CA VAL A 62 41.80 -16.95 36.78
C VAL A 62 41.41 -15.81 35.82
N GLU A 63 40.43 -16.08 34.96
CA GLU A 63 39.58 -15.07 34.29
C GLU A 63 38.14 -15.62 34.31
N ASP A 64 37.66 -15.98 35.49
CA ASP A 64 36.24 -16.26 35.76
C ASP A 64 35.82 -15.52 37.03
N SER A 65 35.45 -14.25 36.83
CA SER A 65 34.27 -13.58 37.42
C SER A 65 34.12 -12.16 36.87
N THR A 66 34.40 -11.93 35.57
CA THR A 66 33.84 -10.87 34.72
C THR A 66 34.52 -11.03 33.36
N SER A 67 33.77 -11.28 32.29
CA SER A 67 34.27 -11.39 30.90
C SER A 67 34.65 -12.79 30.39
N SER A 68 33.84 -13.80 30.72
CA SER A 68 33.78 -15.06 29.96
C SER A 68 32.31 -15.43 29.69
N GLN A 69 31.55 -14.56 29.03
CA GLN A 69 30.40 -15.02 28.23
C GLN A 69 30.89 -15.20 26.79
N PRO A 70 30.87 -16.44 26.28
CA PRO A 70 31.69 -16.83 25.14
C PRO A 70 31.04 -16.33 23.86
N VAL A 71 31.75 -16.43 22.74
CA VAL A 71 31.28 -16.12 21.37
C VAL A 71 29.86 -16.64 21.08
N GLU A 72 29.44 -17.70 21.75
CA GLU A 72 28.07 -18.22 21.72
C GLU A 72 27.01 -17.21 22.21
N TYR A 73 27.23 -16.44 23.27
CA TYR A 73 26.25 -15.47 23.77
C TYR A 73 26.02 -14.33 22.77
N GLN A 74 27.07 -13.81 22.14
CA GLN A 74 26.93 -12.81 21.07
C GLN A 74 26.22 -13.40 19.84
N THR A 75 26.53 -14.64 19.48
CA THR A 75 25.86 -15.33 18.36
C THR A 75 24.38 -15.57 18.66
N ILE A 76 24.04 -15.98 19.89
CA ILE A 76 22.66 -16.17 20.34
C ILE A 76 21.90 -14.85 20.35
N GLN A 77 22.52 -13.75 20.79
CA GLN A 77 21.88 -12.43 20.75
C GLN A 77 21.64 -11.96 19.31
N TYR A 78 22.62 -12.14 18.41
CA TYR A 78 22.43 -11.83 16.99
C TYR A 78 21.30 -12.65 16.35
N LEU A 79 21.24 -13.95 16.63
CA LEU A 79 20.17 -14.81 16.14
C LEU A 79 18.82 -14.42 16.74
N LYS A 80 18.77 -14.04 18.02
CA LYS A 80 17.56 -13.53 18.66
C LYS A 80 17.11 -12.22 18.02
N ASP A 81 18.02 -11.30 17.76
CA ASP A 81 17.71 -10.05 17.06
C ASP A 81 17.21 -10.30 15.64
N LEU A 82 17.82 -11.24 14.92
CA LEU A 82 17.35 -11.66 13.59
C LEU A 82 15.94 -12.23 13.65
N VAL A 83 15.66 -13.14 14.58
CA VAL A 83 14.33 -13.74 14.77
C VAL A 83 13.30 -12.68 15.16
N THR A 84 13.65 -11.74 16.05
CA THR A 84 12.72 -10.65 16.41
C THR A 84 12.46 -9.70 15.24
N ASN A 85 13.46 -9.46 14.39
CA ASN A 85 13.30 -8.65 13.19
C ASN A 85 12.43 -9.35 12.14
N GLN A 86 12.63 -10.66 11.96
CA GLN A 86 11.77 -11.49 11.12
C GLN A 86 10.34 -11.50 11.65
N GLN A 87 10.14 -11.66 12.96
CA GLN A 87 8.81 -11.62 13.59
C GLN A 87 8.13 -10.26 13.36
N LYS A 88 8.84 -9.15 13.57
CA LYS A 88 8.33 -7.81 13.26
C LYS A 88 7.94 -7.66 11.79
N THR A 89 8.75 -8.22 10.89
CA THR A 89 8.46 -8.19 9.45
C THR A 89 7.19 -8.98 9.14
N ILE A 90 7.03 -10.17 9.73
CA ILE A 90 5.83 -10.99 9.60
C ILE A 90 4.60 -10.26 10.16
N ASP A 91 4.71 -9.66 11.34
CA ASP A 91 3.60 -8.93 11.97
C ASP A 91 3.19 -7.73 11.12
N ASN A 92 4.15 -6.99 10.54
CA ASN A 92 3.89 -5.90 9.61
C ASN A 92 3.20 -6.39 8.32
N LEU A 93 3.62 -7.54 7.78
CA LEU A 93 2.99 -8.14 6.60
C LEU A 93 1.55 -8.60 6.90
N ILE A 94 1.31 -9.21 8.07
CA ILE A 94 -0.03 -9.61 8.52
C ILE A 94 -0.92 -8.38 8.70
N ALA A 95 -0.42 -7.32 9.35
CA ALA A 95 -1.16 -6.08 9.55
C ALA A 95 -1.53 -5.43 8.21
N SER A 96 -0.57 -5.33 7.28
CA SER A 96 -0.80 -4.81 5.93
C SER A 96 -1.82 -5.67 5.15
N GLN A 97 -1.72 -7.00 5.23
CA GLN A 97 -2.68 -7.88 4.58
C GLN A 97 -4.09 -7.71 5.17
N ASN A 98 -4.20 -7.58 6.49
CA ASN A 98 -5.50 -7.38 7.14
C ASN A 98 -6.14 -6.05 6.73
N GLU A 99 -5.35 -4.98 6.66
CA GLU A 99 -5.80 -3.68 6.15
C GLU A 99 -6.27 -3.78 4.69
N GLN A 100 -5.50 -4.48 3.84
CA GLN A 100 -5.88 -4.70 2.45
C GLN A 100 -7.17 -5.51 2.32
N ARG A 101 -7.37 -6.55 3.15
CA ARG A 101 -8.63 -7.31 3.20
C ARG A 101 -9.80 -6.43 3.60
N GLN A 102 -9.67 -5.63 4.66
CA GLN A 102 -10.71 -4.69 5.09
C GLN A 102 -11.08 -3.67 4.00
N ARG A 103 -10.06 -3.11 3.32
CA ARG A 103 -10.29 -2.21 2.17
C ARG A 103 -11.03 -2.91 1.04
N THR A 104 -10.64 -4.15 0.73
CA THR A 104 -11.28 -4.97 -0.31
C THR A 104 -12.74 -5.28 0.04
N ASP A 105 -13.02 -5.72 1.27
CA ASP A 105 -14.37 -6.00 1.74
C ASP A 105 -15.26 -4.74 1.70
N THR A 106 -14.69 -3.58 2.04
CA THR A 106 -15.39 -2.30 1.93
C THR A 106 -15.72 -1.94 0.48
N ILE A 107 -14.79 -2.17 -0.46
CA ILE A 107 -15.02 -1.94 -1.89
C ILE A 107 -16.10 -2.89 -2.40
N ILE A 108 -16.03 -4.18 -2.04
CA ILE A 108 -17.04 -5.17 -2.41
C ILE A 108 -18.41 -4.71 -1.91
N MET A 109 -18.52 -4.31 -0.63
CA MET A 109 -19.77 -3.83 -0.05
C MET A 109 -20.35 -2.60 -0.77
N LYS A 110 -19.49 -1.63 -1.16
CA LYS A 110 -19.91 -0.47 -1.94
C LYS A 110 -20.39 -0.87 -3.33
N LEU A 111 -19.64 -1.73 -4.02
CA LEU A 111 -20.01 -2.22 -5.34
C LEU A 111 -21.31 -3.02 -5.30
N THR A 112 -21.52 -3.86 -4.29
CA THR A 112 -22.78 -4.60 -4.12
C THR A 112 -23.94 -3.65 -3.90
N HIS A 113 -23.77 -2.60 -3.08
CA HIS A 113 -24.80 -1.59 -2.89
C HIS A 113 -25.09 -0.81 -4.18
N ASP A 114 -24.05 -0.41 -4.93
CA ASP A 114 -24.20 0.31 -6.19
C ASP A 114 -24.88 -0.56 -7.26
N LEU A 115 -24.58 -1.87 -7.29
CA LEU A 115 -25.28 -2.83 -8.16
C LEU A 115 -26.75 -3.00 -7.77
N GLU A 116 -27.06 -3.06 -6.47
CA GLU A 116 -28.45 -3.11 -6.00
C GLU A 116 -29.21 -1.82 -6.34
N ALA A 117 -28.59 -0.66 -6.12
CA ALA A 117 -29.16 0.64 -6.48
C ALA A 117 -29.39 0.74 -7.99
N THR A 118 -28.42 0.31 -8.79
CA THR A 118 -28.53 0.26 -10.26
C THR A 118 -29.66 -0.67 -10.67
N ARG A 119 -29.76 -1.88 -10.10
CA ARG A 119 -30.84 -2.82 -10.39
C ARG A 119 -32.22 -2.24 -10.03
N LYS A 120 -32.36 -1.62 -8.86
CA LYS A 120 -33.61 -0.94 -8.46
C LYS A 120 -33.95 0.21 -9.41
N SER A 121 -32.96 1.00 -9.82
CA SER A 121 -33.15 2.10 -10.77
C SER A 121 -33.55 1.59 -12.16
N ALA A 122 -32.95 0.50 -12.63
CA ALA A 122 -33.26 -0.11 -13.92
C ALA A 122 -34.69 -0.63 -13.93
N LEU A 123 -35.11 -1.36 -12.89
CA LEU A 123 -36.50 -1.81 -12.73
C LEU A 123 -37.48 -0.63 -12.66
N ALA A 124 -37.12 0.46 -11.98
CA ALA A 124 -37.95 1.66 -11.93
C ALA A 124 -38.05 2.36 -13.30
N ILE A 125 -37.00 2.31 -14.11
CA ILE A 125 -37.01 2.81 -15.49
C ILE A 125 -37.89 1.92 -16.35
N GLU A 126 -37.73 0.60 -16.29
CA GLU A 126 -38.59 -0.36 -17.00
C GLU A 126 -40.06 -0.14 -16.65
N ALA A 127 -40.40 -0.05 -15.36
CA ALA A 127 -41.77 0.24 -14.93
C ALA A 127 -42.30 1.59 -15.44
N LYS A 128 -41.45 2.63 -15.51
CA LYS A 128 -41.83 3.92 -16.09
C LYS A 128 -42.00 3.84 -17.60
N VAL A 129 -41.16 3.09 -18.30
CA VAL A 129 -41.25 2.85 -19.74
C VAL A 129 -42.53 2.08 -20.06
N ASP A 130 -42.84 1.03 -19.30
CA ASP A 130 -44.08 0.26 -19.45
C ASP A 130 -45.32 1.12 -19.15
N ALA A 131 -45.26 2.00 -18.15
CA ALA A 131 -46.34 2.95 -17.86
C ALA A 131 -46.52 3.99 -18.97
N LEU A 132 -45.44 4.41 -19.65
CA LEU A 132 -45.51 5.29 -20.80
C LEU A 132 -45.98 4.56 -22.07
N ALA A 133 -45.58 3.31 -22.26
CA ALA A 133 -46.00 2.48 -23.39
C ALA A 133 -47.49 2.12 -23.32
N ASN A 134 -47.99 1.85 -22.11
CA ASN A 134 -49.40 1.55 -21.85
C ASN A 134 -50.23 2.79 -21.49
N LYS A 135 -49.68 4.00 -21.66
CA LYS A 135 -50.44 5.22 -21.37
C LYS A 135 -51.67 5.20 -22.27
N PRO A 136 -52.90 5.11 -21.72
CA PRO A 136 -54.09 5.20 -22.55
C PRO A 136 -54.01 6.57 -23.20
N VAL A 137 -53.88 6.60 -24.53
CA VAL A 137 -53.99 7.83 -25.30
C VAL A 137 -55.32 8.42 -24.87
N ASP A 138 -55.28 9.53 -24.13
CA ASP A 138 -56.46 10.17 -23.56
C ASP A 138 -57.54 10.16 -24.65
N GLU A 139 -58.70 9.56 -24.35
CA GLU A 139 -59.77 9.38 -25.36
C GLU A 139 -60.13 10.72 -26.00
N LYS A 140 -59.95 11.83 -25.28
CA LYS A 140 -60.04 13.22 -25.77
C LYS A 140 -59.10 13.53 -26.94
N VAL A 141 -57.85 13.05 -26.91
CA VAL A 141 -56.88 13.24 -27.99
C VAL A 141 -57.25 12.37 -29.20
N ARG A 142 -57.76 11.16 -28.98
CA ARG A 142 -58.30 10.33 -30.08
C ARG A 142 -59.56 10.93 -30.70
N GLU A 143 -60.46 11.47 -29.88
CA GLU A 143 -61.65 12.19 -30.34
C GLU A 143 -61.30 13.47 -31.10
N GLU A 144 -60.29 14.22 -30.66
CA GLU A 144 -59.82 15.42 -31.36
C GLU A 144 -59.13 15.10 -32.70
N LEU A 145 -58.40 13.98 -32.80
CA LEU A 145 -57.80 13.51 -34.04
C LEU A 145 -58.80 12.86 -35.01
N GLN A 146 -59.93 12.35 -34.51
CA GLN A 146 -61.02 11.80 -35.31
C GLN A 146 -62.01 12.87 -35.79
N LYS A 147 -61.98 14.09 -35.23
CA LYS A 147 -62.75 15.20 -35.78
C LYS A 147 -62.21 15.49 -37.19
N PRO A 148 -63.06 15.50 -38.23
CA PRO A 148 -62.63 15.87 -39.56
C PRO A 148 -62.05 17.28 -39.49
N VAL A 149 -60.81 17.44 -39.98
CA VAL A 149 -60.13 18.72 -40.07
C VAL A 149 -61.08 19.69 -40.79
N PRO A 150 -61.49 20.82 -40.17
CA PRO A 150 -62.33 21.78 -40.86
C PRO A 150 -61.56 22.26 -42.09
N GLU A 151 -62.18 22.18 -43.27
CA GLU A 151 -61.61 22.73 -44.49
C GLU A 151 -61.31 24.21 -44.25
N VAL A 152 -60.04 24.51 -43.97
CA VAL A 152 -59.55 25.88 -43.88
C VAL A 152 -59.58 26.42 -45.31
N ARG A 153 -60.70 27.04 -45.68
CA ARG A 153 -60.78 27.82 -46.91
C ARG A 153 -59.72 28.90 -46.83
N ALA A 154 -58.87 28.98 -47.86
CA ALA A 154 -57.90 30.06 -47.99
C ALA A 154 -58.63 31.39 -47.83
N TRP A 155 -58.07 32.29 -47.01
CA TRP A 155 -58.68 33.59 -46.76
C TRP A 155 -58.79 34.36 -48.09
N GLU A 156 -60.02 34.55 -48.57
CA GLU A 156 -60.32 35.39 -49.72
C GLU A 156 -60.68 36.80 -49.21
N PRO A 157 -60.07 37.87 -49.76
CA PRO A 157 -60.41 39.23 -49.36
C PRO A 157 -61.87 39.53 -49.66
N GLU A 158 -62.59 40.15 -48.71
CA GLU A 158 -64.01 40.48 -48.87
C GLU A 158 -64.25 41.24 -50.18
N PRO A 159 -65.18 40.81 -51.05
CA PRO A 159 -65.43 41.49 -52.31
C PRO A 159 -65.94 42.92 -52.02
N LYS A 160 -65.27 43.91 -52.61
CA LYS A 160 -65.65 45.33 -52.54
C LYS A 160 -67.15 45.48 -52.81
N LYS A 161 -67.91 45.87 -51.78
CA LYS A 161 -69.35 46.13 -51.87
C LYS A 161 -69.57 47.30 -52.84
N ARG A 162 -70.04 47.00 -54.06
CA ARG A 162 -70.56 48.04 -54.95
C ARG A 162 -71.85 48.59 -54.31
N PRO A 163 -72.01 49.91 -54.14
CA PRO A 163 -73.28 50.45 -53.68
C PRO A 163 -74.36 50.13 -54.73
N GLN A 164 -75.43 49.48 -54.29
CA GLN A 164 -76.62 49.31 -55.13
C GLN A 164 -77.31 50.66 -55.23
N LEU A 165 -77.00 51.41 -56.29
CA LEU A 165 -77.65 52.68 -56.59
C LEU A 165 -78.97 52.40 -57.30
N ASN A 166 -80.07 52.90 -56.76
CA ASN A 166 -81.36 52.90 -57.46
C ASN A 166 -81.27 53.76 -58.73
N PHE A 167 -81.99 53.38 -59.80
CA PHE A 167 -81.91 54.02 -61.13
C PHE A 167 -81.99 55.55 -61.11
N LEU A 168 -82.88 56.11 -60.28
CA LEU A 168 -83.03 57.57 -60.11
C LEU A 168 -81.78 58.23 -59.53
N GLN A 169 -81.06 57.53 -58.64
CA GLN A 169 -79.86 58.03 -58.01
C GLN A 169 -78.68 58.02 -59.01
N LYS A 170 -78.61 57.00 -59.87
CA LYS A 170 -77.66 56.96 -60.99
C LYS A 170 -77.88 58.12 -61.97
N PHE A 171 -79.14 58.39 -62.33
CA PHE A 171 -79.49 59.51 -63.20
C PHE A 171 -79.12 60.87 -62.58
N TRP A 172 -79.38 61.05 -61.28
CA TRP A 172 -78.99 62.26 -60.56
C TRP A 172 -77.47 62.46 -60.49
N TYR A 173 -76.70 61.39 -60.25
CA TYR A 173 -75.24 61.48 -60.24
C TYR A 173 -74.65 61.75 -61.63
N GLU A 174 -75.29 61.24 -62.69
CA GLU A 174 -74.89 61.49 -64.08
C GLU A 174 -75.14 62.94 -64.50
N LEU A 175 -76.20 63.57 -63.99
CA LEU A 175 -76.53 64.97 -64.28
C LEU A 175 -75.71 65.99 -63.47
N MET A 176 -75.38 65.68 -62.21
CA MET A 176 -74.81 66.67 -61.28
C MET A 176 -73.33 66.48 -60.95
N ASP A 177 -72.78 65.25 -60.98
CA ASP A 177 -71.38 65.02 -60.58
C ASP A 177 -70.79 63.71 -61.15
N PRO A 178 -70.31 63.71 -62.43
CA PRO A 178 -69.88 62.50 -63.13
C PRO A 178 -68.56 61.89 -62.60
N VAL A 179 -67.82 62.61 -61.74
CA VAL A 179 -66.50 62.17 -61.25
C VAL A 179 -66.63 61.10 -60.16
N ARG A 180 -67.73 61.12 -59.38
CA ARG A 180 -67.97 60.14 -58.31
C ARG A 180 -68.26 58.71 -58.82
N LEU A 181 -68.64 58.56 -60.09
CA LEU A 181 -68.86 57.25 -60.71
C LEU A 181 -67.56 56.55 -61.14
N ARG A 182 -66.42 57.26 -61.24
CA ARG A 182 -65.12 56.67 -61.59
C ARG A 182 -64.28 56.22 -60.38
N ALA A 183 -64.65 56.63 -59.17
CA ALA A 183 -63.90 56.35 -57.95
C ALA A 183 -64.43 55.13 -57.16
N ILE A 184 -65.40 54.39 -57.71
CA ILE A 184 -66.05 53.22 -57.09
C ILE A 184 -65.61 51.95 -57.82
#